data_AF-A0AA45MXA9-F1
#
_entry.id   AF-A0AA45MXA9-F1
#
_cell.length_a   1.000
_cell.length_b   1.000
_cell.length_c   1.000
_cell.angle_alpha   90.00
_cell.angle_beta   90.00
_cell.angle_gamma   90.00
#
_symmetry.space_group_name_H-M   'P 1'
#
loop_
_entity.id
_entity.type
_entity.pdbx_description
1 polymer ?
#
loop_
_entity_poly.entity_id
_entity_poly.type
_entity_poly.pdbx_seq_one_letter_code
_entity_poly.pdbx_strand_id
1 'polypeptide(L)' 'MLVHIFRGPGRVFGVTEDENGANLPAKFAPWVLFKPLELNRDVATPGLDVNECLDDIAQYGLHLTDAHVRITDSVF' A
#
# COMPACT_ATOMS: atom_id res chain seq x y z
N MET A 1 10.53 -7.13 -4.21
CA MET A 1 9.60 -7.49 -3.13
C MET A 1 8.21 -7.60 -3.73
N LEU A 2 7.55 -8.75 -3.62
CA LEU A 2 6.20 -8.92 -4.13
C LEU A 2 5.21 -8.30 -3.14
N VAL A 3 4.43 -7.34 -3.60
CA VAL A 3 3.39 -6.68 -2.80
C VAL A 3 2.04 -6.80 -3.48
N HIS A 4 0.99 -6.73 -2.68
CA HIS A 4 -0.40 -6.78 -3.10
C HIS A 4 -1.01 -5.40 -2.87
N ILE A 5 -1.55 -4.83 -3.95
CA ILE A 5 -2.22 -3.53 -3.92
C ILE A 5 -3.71 -3.77 -3.75
N PHE A 6 -4.28 -3.16 -2.73
CA PHE A 6 -5.70 -3.16 -2.42
C PHE A 6 -6.30 -1.77 -2.60
N ARG A 7 -7.54 -1.72 -3.06
CA ARG A 7 -8.35 -0.50 -3.16
C ARG A 7 -9.38 -0.48 -2.05
N GLY A 8 -9.37 0.59 -1.27
CA GLY A 8 -10.42 0.89 -0.30
C GLY A 8 -11.50 1.80 -0.92
N PRO A 9 -12.51 2.21 -0.14
CA PRO A 9 -13.50 3.17 -0.58
C PRO A 9 -12.87 4.53 -0.86
N GLY A 10 -13.39 5.24 -1.86
CA GLY A 10 -12.87 6.55 -2.27
C GLY A 10 -11.65 6.44 -3.18
N ARG A 11 -10.52 7.02 -2.76
CA ARG A 11 -9.23 6.98 -3.48
C ARG A 11 -8.10 6.42 -2.60
N VAL A 12 -8.47 5.56 -1.66
CA VAL A 12 -7.52 4.93 -0.74
C VAL A 12 -6.93 3.68 -1.38
N PHE A 13 -5.60 3.59 -1.36
CA PHE A 13 -4.85 2.42 -1.80
C PHE A 13 -3.99 1.93 -0.63
N GLY A 14 -4.10 0.65 -0.34
CA GLY A 14 -3.23 -0.06 0.60
C GLY A 14 -2.27 -0.95 -0.17
N VAL A 15 -1.01 -0.96 0.23
CA VAL A 15 0.03 -1.82 -0.32
C VAL A 15 0.63 -2.62 0.83
N THR A 16 0.71 -3.94 0.67
CA THR A 16 1.17 -4.85 1.73
C THR A 16 1.78 -6.10 1.11
N GLU A 17 2.64 -6.81 1.84
CA GLU A 17 3.13 -8.13 1.43
C GLU A 17 2.09 -9.24 1.65
N ASP A 18 1.05 -8.96 2.44
CA ASP A 18 -0.01 -9.92 2.72
C ASP A 18 -0.96 -10.09 1.52
N GLU A 19 -1.04 -11.31 0.98
CA GLU A 19 -1.90 -11.63 -0.17
C GLU A 19 -3.38 -11.37 0.09
N ASN A 20 -3.82 -11.44 1.36
CA ASN A 20 -5.21 -11.26 1.75
C ASN A 20 -5.51 -9.83 2.24
N GLY A 21 -4.49 -8.98 2.39
CA GLY A 21 -4.63 -7.65 2.96
C GLY A 21 -5.06 -7.67 4.42
N ALA A 22 -4.76 -8.74 5.16
CA ALA A 22 -5.25 -8.95 6.53
C ALA A 22 -4.74 -7.90 7.53
N ASN A 23 -3.60 -7.28 7.21
CA ASN A 23 -3.02 -6.20 8.01
C ASN A 23 -3.56 -4.80 7.66
N LEU A 24 -4.43 -4.67 6.67
CA LEU A 24 -4.96 -3.37 6.26
C LEU A 24 -6.02 -2.85 7.25
N PRO A 25 -6.04 -1.53 7.53
CA PRO A 25 -6.95 -0.97 8.52
C PRO A 25 -8.41 -1.14 8.14
N ALA A 26 -9.23 -1.64 9.06
CA ALA A 26 -10.67 -1.82 8.85
C ALA A 26 -11.42 -0.49 8.59
N LYS A 27 -10.85 0.65 8.99
CA LYS A 27 -11.42 1.98 8.75
C LYS A 27 -11.60 2.32 7.26
N PHE A 28 -10.76 1.73 6.41
CA PHE A 28 -10.83 1.88 4.95
C PHE A 28 -11.27 0.55 4.28
N ALA A 29 -11.92 -0.33 5.04
CA ALA A 29 -12.65 -1.44 4.43
C ALA A 29 -13.92 -0.91 3.74
N PRO A 30 -14.47 -1.62 2.74
CA PRO A 30 -13.99 -2.89 2.22
C PRO A 30 -12.76 -2.73 1.32
N TRP A 31 -11.75 -3.58 1.56
CA TRP A 31 -10.57 -3.70 0.71
C TRP A 31 -10.83 -4.67 -0.43
N VAL A 32 -10.46 -4.27 -1.64
CA VAL A 32 -10.55 -5.10 -2.83
C VAL A 32 -9.17 -5.26 -3.42
N LEU A 33 -8.70 -6.50 -3.56
CA LEU A 33 -7.43 -6.78 -4.23
C LEU A 33 -7.49 -6.22 -5.65
N PHE A 34 -6.59 -5.30 -5.95
CA PHE A 34 -6.50 -4.66 -7.26
C PHE A 34 -5.53 -5.41 -8.17
N LYS A 35 -4.27 -5.55 -7.72
CA LYS A 35 -3.26 -6.37 -8.40
C LYS A 35 -2.06 -6.64 -7.50
N PRO A 36 -1.35 -7.77 -7.68
CA PRO A 36 0.01 -7.91 -7.21
C PRO A 36 0.96 -7.06 -8.07
N LEU A 37 2.03 -6.57 -7.45
CA LEU A 37 3.09 -5.82 -8.10
C LEU A 37 4.42 -6.21 -7.46
N GLU A 38 5.43 -6.48 -8.27
CA GLU A 38 6.79 -6.63 -7.77
C GLU A 38 7.45 -5.25 -7.69
N LEU A 39 7.72 -4.78 -6.47
CA LEU A 39 8.45 -3.55 -6.23
C LEU A 39 9.95 -3.81 -6.18
N ASN A 40 10.69 -2.96 -6.89
CA ASN A 40 12.13 -2.96 -6.90
C ASN A 40 12.62 -1.50 -6.84
N ARG A 41 13.55 -1.20 -5.93
CA ARG A 41 14.11 0.16 -5.74
C ARG A 41 14.76 0.70 -7.01
N ASP A 42 15.28 -0.17 -7.86
CA ASP A 42 15.88 0.20 -9.15
C ASP A 42 14.85 0.47 -10.26
N VAL A 43 13.57 0.15 -10.03
CA VAL A 43 12.50 0.31 -11.04
C VAL A 43 11.49 1.35 -10.57
N ALA A 44 11.51 2.52 -11.21
CA ALA A 44 10.51 3.55 -10.97
C ALA A 44 9.11 3.04 -11.35
N THR A 45 8.19 3.06 -10.39
CA THR A 45 6.79 2.71 -10.62
C THR A 45 5.97 4.00 -10.77
N PRO A 46 5.35 4.26 -11.93
CA PRO A 46 4.58 5.49 -12.12
C PRO A 46 3.39 5.56 -11.14
N GLY A 47 3.33 6.65 -10.38
CA GLY A 47 2.27 6.91 -9.40
C GLY A 47 2.50 6.31 -8.01
N LEU A 48 3.68 5.73 -7.75
CA LEU A 48 4.05 5.20 -6.44
C LEU A 48 5.54 5.47 -6.16
N ASP A 49 5.82 6.11 -5.03
CA ASP A 49 7.19 6.27 -4.56
C ASP A 49 7.69 4.94 -3.98
N VAL A 50 8.47 4.20 -4.77
CA VAL A 50 8.88 2.83 -4.42
C VAL A 50 9.72 2.81 -3.15
N ASN A 51 10.57 3.82 -2.94
CA ASN A 51 11.40 3.89 -1.73
C ASN A 51 10.54 4.10 -0.49
N GLU A 52 9.62 5.07 -0.49
CA GLU A 52 8.71 5.29 0.65
C GLU A 52 7.79 4.10 0.88
N CYS A 53 7.28 3.48 -0.18
CA CYS A 53 6.42 2.30 -0.05
C CYS A 53 7.16 1.14 0.61
N LEU A 54 8.40 0.86 0.19
CA LEU A 54 9.22 -0.18 0.81
C LEU A 54 9.61 0.15 2.25
N ASP A 55 9.86 1.43 2.55
CA ASP A 55 10.20 1.87 3.91
C ASP A 55 9.00 1.77 4.86
N ASP A 56 7.82 2.22 4.43
CA ASP A 56 6.57 2.07 5.19
C ASP A 56 6.20 0.60 5.41
N ILE A 57 6.39 -0.25 4.40
CA ILE A 57 6.14 -1.69 4.57
C ILE A 57 7.16 -2.28 5.56
N ALA A 58 8.43 -1.87 5.51
CA ALA A 58 9.43 -2.34 6.47
C ALA A 58 9.16 -1.83 7.91
N GLN A 59 8.62 -0.63 8.06
CA GLN A 59 8.38 0.02 9.36
C GLN A 59 7.04 -0.36 9.98
N TYR A 60 5.96 -0.35 9.20
CA TYR A 60 4.58 -0.52 9.64
C TYR A 60 3.93 -1.83 9.12
N GLY A 61 4.59 -2.54 8.21
CA GLY A 61 4.06 -3.74 7.56
C GLY A 61 3.14 -3.45 6.35
N LEU A 62 2.81 -2.18 6.10
CA LEU A 62 1.95 -1.74 5.01
C LEU A 62 2.22 -0.28 4.66
N HIS A 63 1.84 0.11 3.44
CA HIS A 63 1.87 1.49 2.96
C HIS A 63 0.47 1.92 2.54
N LEU A 64 0.02 3.11 2.96
CA LEU A 64 -1.30 3.65 2.65
C LEU A 64 -1.22 5.01 1.96
N THR A 65 -2.00 5.17 0.91
CA THR A 65 -2.17 6.44 0.21
C THR A 65 -3.64 6.77 0.02
N ASP A 66 -4.01 8.03 0.11
CA ASP A 66 -5.32 8.55 -0.31
C ASP A 66 -5.11 9.59 -1.41
N ALA A 67 -5.66 9.35 -2.60
CA ALA A 67 -5.51 10.24 -3.75
C ALA A 67 -4.04 10.61 -4.09
N HIS A 68 -3.12 9.64 -3.94
CA HIS A 68 -1.66 9.80 -4.07
C HIS A 68 -0.97 10.60 -2.95
N VAL A 69 -1.68 10.95 -1.88
CA VAL A 69 -1.10 11.52 -0.66
C VAL A 69 -0.80 10.37 0.30
N ARG A 70 0.44 10.30 0.80
CA ARG A 70 0.83 9.33 1.83
C ARG A 70 0.06 9.62 3.12
N ILE A 71 -0.73 8.65 3.58
CA ILE A 71 -1.52 8.74 4.83
C ILE A 71 -1.10 7.69 5.86
N THR A 72 -0.04 6.91 5.60
CA THR A 72 0.45 5.86 6.51
C THR A 72 0.67 6.39 7.93
N ASP A 73 1.26 7.59 8.06
CA ASP A 73 1.54 8.28 9.33
C ASP A 73 0.28 8.76 10.08
N SER A 74 -0.86 8.91 9.39
CA SER A 74 -2.13 9.33 10.01
C SER A 74 -2.97 8.17 10.56
N VAL A 75 -2.46 6.95 10.44
CA VAL A 75 -3.15 5.71 10.80
C VAL A 75 -2.54 5.04 12.03
N PHE A 76 -1.29 5.38 12.38
CA PHE A 76 -0.55 4.89 13.55
C PHE A 76 -0.15 6.05 14.47
#